data_AF-A0A199UIT6-F1
#
_entry.id   AF-A0A199UIT6-F1
#
_cell.length_a   1.000
_cell.length_b   1.000
_cell.length_c   1.000
_cell.angle_alpha   90.00
_cell.angle_beta   90.00
_cell.angle_gamma   90.00
#
_symmetry.space_group_name_H-M   'P 1'
#
loop_
_entity.id
_entity.type
_entity.pdbx_description
1 polymer ?
#
loop_
_entity_poly.entity_id
_entity_poly.type
_entity_poly.pdbx_seq_one_letter_code
_entity_poly.pdbx_strand_id
1 'polypeptide(L)'
;MSINGDYYFDDDEDDAVDYSDDAGFAVEDEMGGEFFDGGGGGGDDADDEYALLTRRTDTSAAEARKGKDIQGIPWETLQISRQSYRQTRIELYKNYENVLSSGELMEKKCKQVEKGGNYYEFLYNSRMVKPIILHFQLRNLVWATSKHDVYFMSNSSVVHWSSLSRNMSEILDFSGHVAPTEKHPGSLAEGFTGTQLSTLAVKDGLLVAGGFQGELICKLLDRPGVSFCTRTTFDDNAITNAIDIYNALSGNIRFMVSNNDCCVREFDVERFQQLNHFRFPWSVNHTSISPDRKLVTVVGDDCEGLLVDAGNGKGISTLVGHLDYSFASAWHPDGRSFATGNQDKTCRVWDVRNLSSSLAVLKGNLGAIRSIRYSTDGRFMFFAEPADFVHIYDTAANYKKRQELDFFGEISGASLSPDDESLFVGVWDRVYASLLQYKRRHAYNYLDF
;
A
#
# COMPACT_ATOMS: atom_id res chain seq x y z
N MET A 1 55.49 -4.25 -42.54
CA MET A 1 55.88 -3.17 -41.60
C MET A 1 54.84 -2.08 -41.74
N SER A 2 54.15 -1.81 -40.63
CA SER A 2 53.23 -0.72 -40.28
C SER A 2 52.58 0.09 -41.39
N ILE A 3 51.24 0.00 -41.47
CA ILE A 3 50.38 1.05 -42.02
C ILE A 3 49.47 1.52 -40.88
N ASN A 4 49.56 2.82 -40.59
CA ASN A 4 48.67 3.55 -39.70
C ASN A 4 47.25 3.59 -40.29
N GLY A 5 46.25 3.40 -39.46
CA GLY A 5 44.85 3.65 -39.78
C GLY A 5 44.15 4.17 -38.53
N ASP A 6 43.87 5.47 -38.54
CA ASP A 6 43.00 6.14 -37.57
C ASP A 6 41.56 5.63 -37.77
N TYR A 7 40.94 5.11 -36.70
CA TYR A 7 39.52 4.79 -36.67
C TYR A 7 38.78 5.86 -35.85
N TYR A 8 37.92 6.60 -36.55
CA TYR A 8 36.88 7.45 -35.98
C TYR A 8 35.80 6.58 -35.34
N PHE A 9 35.35 6.95 -34.14
CA PHE A 9 34.21 6.35 -33.44
C PHE A 9 32.97 7.24 -33.57
N ASP A 10 31.86 6.55 -33.79
CA ASP A 10 30.48 6.77 -33.36
C ASP A 10 29.75 8.07 -33.72
N ASP A 11 28.80 7.92 -34.65
CA ASP A 11 27.47 8.50 -34.61
C ASP A 11 26.56 7.52 -35.35
N ASP A 12 25.68 6.79 -34.65
CA ASP A 12 24.48 6.18 -35.24
C ASP A 12 23.44 5.85 -34.14
N GLU A 13 22.33 6.60 -34.25
CA GLU A 13 20.93 6.29 -33.96
C GLU A 13 20.48 5.95 -32.51
N ASP A 14 19.99 7.00 -31.84
CA ASP A 14 19.06 6.96 -30.70
C ASP A 14 17.69 6.37 -31.12
N ASP A 15 17.43 5.11 -30.76
CA ASP A 15 16.06 4.56 -30.71
C ASP A 15 15.38 5.01 -29.40
N ALA A 16 14.85 6.23 -29.41
CA ALA A 16 13.95 6.74 -28.38
C ALA A 16 12.56 6.11 -28.54
N VAL A 17 12.22 5.15 -27.69
CA VAL A 17 10.86 4.59 -27.61
C VAL A 17 9.98 5.56 -26.81
N ASP A 18 9.12 6.27 -27.53
CA ASP A 18 8.14 7.23 -27.04
C ASP A 18 7.02 6.50 -26.27
N TYR A 19 7.04 6.60 -24.93
CA TYR A 19 5.94 6.15 -24.08
C TYR A 19 4.91 7.28 -23.99
N SER A 20 4.00 7.34 -24.97
CA SER A 20 2.78 8.11 -24.87
C SER A 20 1.70 7.27 -24.18
N ASP A 21 1.39 7.61 -22.92
CA ASP A 21 0.17 7.18 -22.24
C ASP A 21 -1.03 7.89 -22.89
N ASP A 22 -1.49 7.35 -24.01
CA ASP A 22 -2.81 7.64 -24.58
C ASP A 22 -3.67 6.38 -24.57
N ALA A 23 -4.08 5.99 -23.37
CA ALA A 23 -5.22 5.08 -23.17
C ALA A 23 -6.43 5.94 -22.79
N GLY A 24 -7.04 6.55 -23.81
CA GLY A 24 -8.36 7.16 -23.71
C GLY A 24 -9.36 6.19 -23.08
N PHE A 25 -9.94 6.60 -21.95
CA PHE A 25 -11.03 5.89 -21.29
C PHE A 25 -12.30 5.97 -22.16
N ALA A 26 -12.52 4.96 -22.99
CA ALA A 26 -13.83 4.66 -23.55
C ALA A 26 -14.61 3.83 -22.52
N VAL A 27 -15.42 4.51 -21.71
CA VAL A 27 -16.52 3.88 -20.99
C VAL A 27 -17.66 3.77 -21.99
N GLU A 28 -17.92 2.59 -22.54
CA GLU A 28 -19.13 2.35 -23.31
C GLU A 28 -20.33 2.36 -22.35
N ASP A 29 -21.06 3.48 -22.38
CA ASP A 29 -22.42 3.62 -21.88
C ASP A 29 -23.39 2.83 -22.77
N GLU A 30 -24.06 1.82 -22.21
CA GLU A 30 -25.35 1.38 -22.72
C GLU A 30 -26.21 0.84 -21.56
N MET A 31 -27.16 1.67 -21.11
CA MET A 31 -28.60 1.35 -21.01
C MET A 31 -29.30 2.42 -20.18
N GLY A 32 -29.98 3.33 -20.90
CA GLY A 32 -30.80 4.39 -20.34
C GLY A 32 -32.06 3.88 -19.63
N GLY A 33 -32.36 4.53 -18.50
CA GLY A 33 -33.68 4.54 -17.87
C GLY A 33 -34.07 5.99 -17.62
N GLU A 34 -35.16 6.41 -18.23
CA GLU A 34 -35.68 7.79 -18.27
C GLU A 34 -35.94 8.36 -16.86
N PHE A 35 -35.37 9.54 -16.58
CA PHE A 35 -35.73 10.37 -15.43
C PHE A 35 -37.02 11.13 -15.73
N PHE A 36 -38.06 10.89 -14.94
CA PHE A 36 -39.19 11.81 -14.81
C PHE A 36 -38.98 12.71 -13.59
N ASP A 37 -39.00 14.02 -13.86
CA ASP A 37 -39.00 15.12 -12.90
C ASP A 37 -40.32 15.16 -12.12
N GLY A 38 -40.24 15.53 -10.84
CA GLY A 38 -41.37 15.62 -9.92
C GLY A 38 -40.94 16.07 -8.53
N GLY A 39 -40.72 17.37 -8.37
CA GLY A 39 -40.31 17.98 -7.10
C GLY A 39 -41.36 17.93 -5.98
N GLY A 40 -40.90 18.17 -4.75
CA GLY A 40 -41.75 18.57 -3.63
C GLY A 40 -41.31 18.07 -2.24
N GLY A 41 -40.58 18.94 -1.52
CA GLY A 41 -40.50 19.13 -0.06
C GLY A 41 -40.87 18.03 0.96
N GLY A 42 -39.95 17.80 1.89
CA GLY A 42 -40.22 17.14 3.19
C GLY A 42 -38.93 16.69 3.87
N GLY A 43 -38.42 17.52 4.79
CA GLY A 43 -37.21 17.25 5.56
C GLY A 43 -37.45 16.37 6.80
N ASP A 44 -36.34 15.85 7.32
CA ASP A 44 -36.06 15.35 8.68
C ASP A 44 -36.41 13.90 9.09
N ASP A 45 -36.76 12.98 8.17
CA ASP A 45 -36.86 11.54 8.51
C ASP A 45 -35.85 10.62 7.75
N ALA A 46 -35.20 11.10 6.69
CA ALA A 46 -34.33 10.28 5.84
C ALA A 46 -32.92 10.01 6.45
N ASP A 47 -32.43 10.92 7.29
CA ASP A 47 -31.10 10.79 7.91
C ASP A 47 -31.08 9.74 9.02
N ASP A 48 -32.20 9.55 9.75
CA ASP A 48 -32.32 8.51 10.77
C ASP A 48 -32.53 7.11 10.15
N GLU A 49 -33.20 7.01 8.99
CA GLU A 49 -33.33 5.75 8.26
C GLU A 49 -31.99 5.30 7.65
N TYR A 50 -31.18 6.23 7.12
CA TYR A 50 -29.80 5.97 6.68
C TYR A 50 -28.86 5.62 7.85
N ALA A 51 -29.01 6.24 9.02
CA ALA A 51 -28.24 5.90 10.23
C ALA A 51 -28.64 4.53 10.83
N LEU A 52 -29.89 4.11 10.67
CA LEU A 52 -30.38 2.78 11.07
C LEU A 52 -29.99 1.68 10.07
N LEU A 53 -29.93 1.98 8.77
CA LEU A 53 -29.46 1.07 7.72
C LEU A 53 -27.95 0.81 7.80
N THR A 54 -27.15 1.83 8.15
CA THR A 54 -25.69 1.72 8.28
C THR A 54 -25.23 0.86 9.46
N ARG A 55 -26.03 0.74 10.53
CA ARG A 55 -25.76 -0.21 11.63
C ARG A 55 -26.13 -1.66 11.30
N ARG A 56 -26.93 -1.89 10.24
CA ARG A 56 -27.46 -3.22 9.88
C ARG A 56 -26.55 -4.00 8.93
N THR A 57 -25.53 -3.36 8.35
CA THR A 57 -24.63 -3.95 7.34
C THR A 57 -23.27 -4.37 7.90
N ASP A 58 -22.86 -3.84 9.06
CA ASP A 58 -21.66 -4.28 9.77
C ASP A 58 -21.74 -5.77 10.15
N THR A 59 -20.57 -6.38 10.36
CA THR A 59 -20.48 -7.74 10.87
C THR A 59 -19.53 -7.79 12.05
N SER A 60 -20.01 -8.28 13.19
CA SER A 60 -19.19 -8.56 14.37
C SER A 60 -18.57 -9.95 14.33
N ALA A 61 -17.48 -10.17 15.07
CA ALA A 61 -16.91 -11.51 15.27
C ALA A 61 -17.91 -12.53 15.86
N ALA A 62 -18.90 -12.10 16.63
CA ALA A 62 -19.92 -12.97 17.19
C ALA A 62 -20.89 -13.48 16.10
N GLU A 63 -21.30 -12.62 15.17
CA GLU A 63 -22.12 -13.02 14.02
C GLU A 63 -21.32 -13.85 13.03
N ALA A 64 -20.07 -13.48 12.74
CA ALA A 64 -19.20 -14.24 11.85
C ALA A 64 -19.00 -15.68 12.34
N ARG A 65 -18.79 -15.86 13.65
CA ARG A 65 -18.71 -17.20 14.27
C ARG A 65 -20.02 -18.00 14.22
N LYS A 66 -21.15 -17.33 14.05
CA LYS A 66 -22.46 -17.97 13.82
C LYS A 66 -22.72 -18.29 12.34
N GLY A 67 -21.79 -17.98 11.44
CA GLY A 67 -21.87 -18.28 10.02
C GLY A 67 -22.23 -17.09 9.12
N LYS A 68 -22.40 -15.88 9.66
CA LYS A 68 -22.55 -14.67 8.83
C LYS A 68 -21.23 -14.40 8.09
N ASP A 69 -21.29 -14.03 6.82
CA ASP A 69 -20.10 -13.62 6.08
C ASP A 69 -19.46 -12.37 6.70
N ILE A 70 -18.13 -12.31 6.77
CA ILE A 70 -17.40 -11.21 7.43
C ILE A 70 -17.64 -9.85 6.77
N GLN A 71 -17.99 -9.82 5.48
CA GLN A 71 -18.37 -8.62 4.75
C GLN A 71 -19.89 -8.36 4.78
N GLY A 72 -20.65 -9.31 5.31
CA GLY A 72 -22.11 -9.27 5.33
C GLY A 72 -22.72 -9.61 3.97
N ILE A 73 -21.99 -10.31 3.09
CA ILE A 73 -22.52 -10.77 1.80
C ILE A 73 -23.57 -11.87 2.06
N PRO A 74 -24.83 -11.72 1.62
CA PRO A 74 -25.91 -12.65 1.94
C PRO A 74 -25.94 -13.82 0.96
N TRP A 75 -24.89 -14.66 0.99
CA TRP A 75 -24.69 -15.77 0.06
C TRP A 75 -25.90 -16.72 -0.03
N GLU A 76 -26.64 -16.89 1.06
CA GLU A 76 -27.86 -17.69 1.15
C GLU A 76 -29.03 -17.17 0.31
N THR A 77 -29.01 -15.88 -0.03
CA THR A 77 -30.02 -15.26 -0.91
C THR A 77 -29.56 -15.15 -2.36
N LEU A 78 -28.27 -15.36 -2.63
CA LEU A 78 -27.69 -15.28 -3.96
C LEU A 78 -27.81 -16.62 -4.68
N GLN A 79 -27.87 -16.57 -6.02
CA GLN A 79 -27.90 -17.76 -6.86
C GLN A 79 -26.53 -18.47 -6.99
N ILE A 80 -25.50 -17.96 -6.30
CA ILE A 80 -24.13 -18.49 -6.33
C ILE A 80 -23.61 -18.63 -4.91
N SER A 81 -22.91 -19.74 -4.64
CA SER A 81 -22.25 -19.94 -3.34
C SER A 81 -20.97 -19.11 -3.24
N ARG A 82 -20.55 -18.77 -2.01
CA ARG A 82 -19.24 -18.12 -1.76
C ARG A 82 -18.08 -18.88 -2.41
N GLN A 83 -18.08 -20.22 -2.31
CA GLN A 83 -17.02 -21.06 -2.85
C GLN A 83 -17.00 -21.04 -4.38
N SER A 84 -18.17 -21.16 -5.02
CA SER A 84 -18.30 -21.05 -6.48
C SER A 84 -17.82 -19.69 -6.96
N TYR A 85 -18.25 -18.62 -6.29
CA TYR A 85 -17.80 -17.26 -6.62
C TYR A 85 -16.29 -17.09 -6.46
N ARG A 86 -15.70 -17.57 -5.36
CA ARG A 86 -14.23 -17.57 -5.14
C ARG A 86 -13.48 -18.32 -6.23
N GLN A 87 -13.97 -19.48 -6.66
CA GLN A 87 -13.34 -20.25 -7.73
C GLN A 87 -13.35 -19.46 -9.05
N THR A 88 -14.53 -18.95 -9.44
CA THR A 88 -14.67 -18.09 -10.62
C THR A 88 -13.79 -16.84 -10.51
N ARG A 89 -13.70 -16.23 -9.32
CA ARG A 89 -12.86 -15.05 -9.06
C ARG A 89 -11.39 -15.34 -9.33
N ILE A 90 -10.86 -16.49 -8.90
CA ILE A 90 -9.47 -16.89 -9.17
C ILE A 90 -9.24 -17.18 -10.65
N GLU A 91 -10.19 -17.85 -11.32
CA GLU A 91 -10.08 -18.22 -12.74
C GLU A 91 -10.15 -17.01 -13.68
N LEU A 92 -10.98 -16.02 -13.36
CA LEU A 92 -11.22 -14.87 -14.23
C LEU A 92 -10.33 -13.67 -13.91
N TYR A 93 -9.71 -13.61 -12.73
CA TYR A 93 -8.85 -12.48 -12.38
C TYR A 93 -7.58 -12.48 -13.23
N LYS A 94 -7.39 -11.40 -13.98
CA LYS A 94 -6.18 -11.18 -14.79
C LYS A 94 -5.22 -10.29 -14.04
N ASN A 95 -4.11 -10.88 -13.60
CA ASN A 95 -2.99 -10.11 -13.11
C ASN A 95 -2.40 -9.30 -14.28
N TYR A 96 -2.17 -8.02 -14.06
CA TYR A 96 -1.32 -7.25 -14.96
C TYR A 96 0.11 -7.82 -14.89
N GLU A 97 0.85 -7.86 -15.98
CA GLU A 97 2.24 -8.33 -16.00
C GLU A 97 3.01 -7.41 -16.95
N ASN A 98 4.10 -6.80 -16.49
CA ASN A 98 4.98 -6.05 -17.39
C ASN A 98 5.85 -7.02 -18.18
N VAL A 99 6.18 -8.17 -17.58
CA VAL A 99 6.91 -9.25 -18.21
C VAL A 99 5.96 -10.43 -18.40
N LEU A 100 5.66 -10.77 -19.65
CA LEU A 100 4.72 -11.82 -20.00
C LEU A 100 5.03 -13.14 -19.28
N SER A 101 4.01 -13.71 -18.63
CA SER A 101 4.08 -15.02 -17.97
C SER A 101 5.05 -15.08 -16.78
N SER A 102 5.45 -13.93 -16.23
CA SER A 102 6.34 -13.85 -15.07
C SER A 102 5.81 -14.65 -13.87
N GLY A 103 4.49 -14.59 -13.61
CA GLY A 103 3.86 -15.33 -12.52
C GLY A 103 3.89 -16.85 -12.69
N GLU A 104 3.59 -17.35 -13.90
CA GLU A 104 3.60 -18.78 -14.21
C GLU A 104 5.02 -19.37 -14.14
N LEU A 105 6.02 -18.59 -14.56
CA LEU A 105 7.42 -18.97 -14.49
C LEU A 105 7.92 -19.03 -13.04
N MET A 106 7.49 -18.09 -12.20
CA MET A 106 7.90 -18.02 -10.79
C MET A 106 7.19 -19.01 -9.88
N GLU A 107 5.98 -19.43 -10.22
CA GLU A 107 5.22 -20.42 -9.46
C GLU A 107 6.03 -21.69 -9.15
N LYS A 108 6.81 -22.18 -10.13
CA LYS A 108 7.62 -23.41 -10.00
C LYS A 108 8.75 -23.29 -8.98
N LYS A 109 9.16 -22.07 -8.62
CA LYS A 109 10.24 -21.80 -7.65
C LYS A 109 9.70 -21.54 -6.24
N CYS A 110 8.38 -21.47 -6.08
CA CYS A 110 7.77 -21.12 -4.81
C CYS A 110 7.97 -22.20 -3.76
N LYS A 111 8.25 -21.75 -2.54
CA LYS A 111 8.38 -22.60 -1.36
C LYS A 111 7.04 -23.27 -1.07
N GLN A 112 7.09 -24.55 -0.69
CA GLN A 112 5.92 -25.25 -0.16
C GLN A 112 5.61 -24.73 1.25
N VAL A 113 4.35 -24.37 1.48
CA VAL A 113 3.89 -23.69 2.69
C VAL A 113 2.68 -24.43 3.25
N GLU A 114 2.74 -24.75 4.54
CA GLU A 114 1.63 -25.29 5.31
C GLU A 114 0.57 -24.20 5.53
N LYS A 115 -0.66 -24.44 5.03
CA LYS A 115 -1.83 -23.61 5.32
C LYS A 115 -2.39 -23.95 6.71
N GLY A 116 -3.13 -23.02 7.31
CA GLY A 116 -3.79 -23.23 8.62
C GLY A 116 -3.09 -22.54 9.78
N GLY A 117 -2.23 -21.55 9.52
CA GLY A 117 -1.90 -20.54 10.52
C GLY A 117 -3.16 -19.87 11.05
N ASN A 118 -3.16 -19.54 12.34
CA ASN A 118 -4.25 -18.85 13.02
C ASN A 118 -3.66 -17.85 14.02
N TYR A 119 -3.12 -16.77 13.48
CA TYR A 119 -2.37 -15.74 14.17
C TYR A 119 -3.20 -14.48 14.43
N TYR A 120 -4.14 -14.15 13.53
CA TYR A 120 -5.03 -13.01 13.65
C TYR A 120 -6.48 -13.45 13.41
N GLU A 121 -7.39 -13.12 14.31
CA GLU A 121 -8.80 -13.46 14.19
C GLU A 121 -9.64 -12.25 13.78
N PHE A 122 -10.65 -12.48 12.95
CA PHE A 122 -11.59 -11.43 12.58
C PHE A 122 -12.28 -10.88 13.82
N LEU A 123 -12.26 -9.55 13.97
CA LEU A 123 -12.87 -8.85 15.10
C LEU A 123 -14.15 -8.13 14.67
N TYR A 124 -14.08 -7.33 13.62
CA TYR A 124 -15.18 -6.48 13.20
C TYR A 124 -15.02 -6.02 11.75
N ASN A 125 -16.15 -5.75 11.09
CA ASN A 125 -16.20 -5.10 9.79
C ASN A 125 -17.06 -3.83 9.86
N SER A 126 -16.47 -2.69 9.51
CA SER A 126 -17.14 -1.39 9.49
C SER A 126 -17.47 -0.95 8.06
N ARG A 127 -18.74 -1.07 7.66
CA ARG A 127 -19.26 -0.72 6.32
C ARG A 127 -19.47 0.78 6.10
N MET A 128 -19.53 1.55 7.18
CA MET A 128 -19.54 3.01 7.12
C MET A 128 -18.18 3.59 6.70
N VAL A 129 -17.09 2.85 6.93
CA VAL A 129 -15.73 3.25 6.60
C VAL A 129 -15.43 2.78 5.18
N LYS A 130 -15.31 3.70 4.22
CA LYS A 130 -15.17 3.39 2.80
C LYS A 130 -13.84 3.91 2.27
N PRO A 131 -12.75 3.16 2.42
CA PRO A 131 -11.47 3.58 1.91
C PRO A 131 -11.44 3.41 0.37
N ILE A 132 -10.92 4.41 -0.33
CA ILE A 132 -10.90 4.47 -1.80
C ILE A 132 -9.46 4.37 -2.31
N ILE A 133 -9.30 3.74 -3.48
CA ILE A 133 -8.09 3.81 -4.28
C ILE A 133 -8.41 4.38 -5.66
N LEU A 134 -7.47 5.12 -6.22
CA LEU A 134 -7.56 5.68 -7.57
C LEU A 134 -6.53 5.06 -8.52
N HIS A 135 -5.55 4.33 -8.00
CA HIS A 135 -4.52 3.65 -8.80
C HIS A 135 -4.55 2.13 -8.60
N PHE A 136 -4.49 1.40 -9.71
CA PHE A 136 -4.53 -0.06 -9.67
C PHE A 136 -3.28 -0.71 -9.06
N GLN A 137 -2.18 0.04 -8.90
CA GLN A 137 -0.92 -0.48 -8.34
C GLN A 137 -0.63 -0.06 -6.89
N LEU A 138 -1.09 1.13 -6.46
CA LEU A 138 -0.69 1.71 -5.17
C LEU A 138 -1.65 1.30 -4.05
N ARG A 139 -1.12 0.95 -2.87
CA ARG A 139 -1.86 0.29 -1.78
C ARG A 139 -1.53 0.81 -0.37
N ASN A 140 -0.96 2.01 -0.27
CA ASN A 140 -0.60 2.62 1.01
C ASN A 140 -1.61 3.73 1.38
N LEU A 141 -2.91 3.38 1.47
CA LEU A 141 -3.98 4.35 1.73
C LEU A 141 -4.79 4.07 3.01
N VAL A 142 -4.28 3.18 3.86
CA VAL A 142 -4.80 2.87 5.20
C VAL A 142 -3.62 2.77 6.16
N TRP A 143 -3.71 3.46 7.29
CA TRP A 143 -2.61 3.56 8.24
C TRP A 143 -3.10 3.59 9.69
N ALA A 144 -2.76 2.58 10.48
CA ALA A 144 -3.07 2.52 11.89
C ALA A 144 -1.98 3.22 12.71
N THR A 145 -2.41 4.08 13.65
CA THR A 145 -1.50 4.78 14.59
C THR A 145 -1.65 4.25 16.01
N SER A 146 -2.72 3.50 16.27
CA SER A 146 -2.94 2.75 17.49
C SER A 146 -3.76 1.49 17.16
N LYS A 147 -3.98 0.61 18.14
CA LYS A 147 -4.95 -0.49 18.01
C LYS A 147 -6.39 -0.03 17.76
N HIS A 148 -6.67 1.27 17.89
CA HIS A 148 -7.99 1.83 17.74
C HIS A 148 -8.13 2.88 16.64
N ASP A 149 -7.05 3.55 16.26
CA ASP A 149 -7.10 4.77 15.45
C ASP A 149 -6.43 4.53 14.09
N VAL A 150 -7.21 4.77 13.04
CA VAL A 150 -6.83 4.48 11.65
C VAL A 150 -7.09 5.71 10.79
N TYR A 151 -6.13 6.04 9.94
CA TYR A 151 -6.21 7.07 8.94
C TYR A 151 -6.33 6.43 7.56
N PHE A 152 -7.21 6.95 6.71
CA PHE A 152 -7.41 6.38 5.39
C PHE A 152 -7.93 7.44 4.41
N MET A 153 -7.78 7.17 3.13
CA MET A 153 -8.41 7.99 2.09
C MET A 153 -9.86 7.60 1.88
N SER A 154 -10.76 8.56 1.92
CA SER A 154 -12.17 8.39 1.55
C SER A 154 -12.63 9.58 0.72
N ASN A 155 -13.23 9.31 -0.44
CA ASN A 155 -13.53 10.32 -1.45
C ASN A 155 -12.27 11.11 -1.82
N SER A 156 -12.21 12.39 -1.45
CA SER A 156 -11.07 13.28 -1.64
C SER A 156 -10.45 13.73 -0.32
N SER A 157 -10.75 13.06 0.79
CA SER A 157 -10.30 13.47 2.12
C SER A 157 -9.48 12.39 2.80
N VAL A 158 -8.48 12.81 3.59
CA VAL A 158 -7.90 11.94 4.61
C VAL A 158 -8.79 11.99 5.84
N VAL A 159 -9.29 10.83 6.23
CA VAL A 159 -10.22 10.67 7.35
C VAL A 159 -9.54 9.85 8.44
N HIS A 160 -9.71 10.28 9.68
CA HIS A 160 -9.40 9.48 10.86
C HIS A 160 -10.67 8.78 11.34
N TRP A 161 -10.55 7.49 11.66
CA TRP A 161 -11.60 6.69 12.29
C TRP A 161 -11.07 6.03 13.54
N SER A 162 -11.87 6.08 14.60
CA SER A 162 -11.57 5.38 15.85
C SER A 162 -12.54 4.21 16.05
N SER A 163 -12.01 2.99 16.12
CA SER A 163 -12.79 1.77 16.40
C SER A 163 -13.45 1.79 17.79
N LEU A 164 -12.91 2.57 18.73
CA LEU A 164 -13.41 2.67 20.10
C LEU A 164 -14.69 3.53 20.17
N SER A 165 -14.63 4.75 19.61
CA SER A 165 -15.79 5.66 19.59
C SER A 165 -16.74 5.39 18.42
N ARG A 166 -16.26 4.68 17.39
CA ARG A 166 -16.92 4.48 16.08
C ARG A 166 -17.21 5.78 15.35
N ASN A 167 -16.45 6.82 15.64
CA ASN A 167 -16.58 8.12 14.99
C ASN A 167 -15.49 8.32 13.93
N MET A 168 -15.84 9.11 12.92
CA MET A 168 -14.94 9.61 11.90
C MET A 168 -14.72 11.10 12.09
N SER A 169 -13.50 11.56 11.80
CA SER A 169 -13.14 12.98 11.77
C SER A 169 -12.33 13.24 10.51
N GLU A 170 -12.76 14.18 9.68
CA GLU A 170 -12.00 14.64 8.53
C GLU A 170 -10.74 15.38 9.00
N ILE A 171 -9.59 15.03 8.43
CA ILE A 171 -8.28 15.59 8.80
C ILE A 171 -7.84 16.64 7.79
N LEU A 172 -7.99 16.33 6.49
CA LEU A 172 -7.72 17.21 5.37
C LEU A 172 -8.65 16.84 4.20
N ASP A 173 -9.25 17.86 3.57
CA ASP A 173 -10.04 17.75 2.35
C ASP A 173 -9.22 18.24 1.16
N PHE A 174 -8.98 17.36 0.18
CA PHE A 174 -8.22 17.64 -1.04
C PHE A 174 -9.12 17.91 -2.25
N SER A 175 -10.45 17.90 -2.10
CA SER A 175 -11.38 18.35 -3.16
C SER A 175 -11.27 19.86 -3.40
N GLY A 176 -11.00 20.61 -2.33
CA GLY A 176 -10.82 22.05 -2.34
C GLY A 176 -9.36 22.48 -2.48
N HIS A 177 -9.09 23.66 -1.94
CA HIS A 177 -7.77 24.28 -1.92
C HIS A 177 -7.04 23.97 -0.62
N VAL A 178 -5.81 23.43 -0.72
CA VAL A 178 -4.97 23.03 0.40
C VAL A 178 -3.66 23.83 0.35
N ALA A 179 -3.46 24.72 1.32
CA ALA A 179 -2.28 25.57 1.41
C ALA A 179 -1.62 25.49 2.79
N PRO A 180 -0.31 25.69 2.90
CA PRO A 180 0.40 25.59 4.16
C PRO A 180 0.10 26.82 5.01
N THR A 181 -0.09 26.61 6.31
CA THR A 181 -0.33 27.66 7.30
C THR A 181 0.95 28.12 7.99
N GLU A 182 2.00 27.30 7.93
CA GLU A 182 3.33 27.60 8.42
C GLU A 182 4.25 28.00 7.25
N LYS A 183 5.31 28.78 7.55
CA LYS A 183 6.30 29.19 6.55
C LYS A 183 7.59 28.40 6.74
N HIS A 184 7.84 27.49 5.82
CA HIS A 184 9.09 26.73 5.74
C HIS A 184 9.78 26.96 4.38
N PRO A 185 11.12 27.00 4.32
CA PRO A 185 11.82 27.08 3.04
C PRO A 185 11.43 25.93 2.10
N GLY A 186 11.17 26.24 0.82
CA GLY A 186 10.75 25.25 -0.18
C GLY A 186 9.26 24.87 -0.12
N SER A 187 8.50 25.41 0.85
CA SER A 187 7.05 25.24 0.87
C SER A 187 6.40 26.13 -0.20
N LEU A 188 5.46 25.58 -0.95
CA LEU A 188 4.63 26.31 -1.91
C LEU A 188 3.52 27.04 -1.17
N ALA A 189 3.66 28.36 -1.02
CA ALA A 189 2.73 29.17 -0.24
C ALA A 189 1.34 29.26 -0.89
N GLU A 190 1.29 29.11 -2.21
CA GLU A 190 0.07 29.02 -2.99
C GLU A 190 -0.70 27.71 -2.77
N GLY A 191 -0.06 26.64 -2.27
CA GLY A 191 -0.73 25.36 -2.08
C GLY A 191 -1.15 24.66 -3.39
N PHE A 192 -2.14 23.79 -3.27
CA PHE A 192 -2.68 22.97 -4.35
C PHE A 192 -4.21 22.97 -4.34
N THR A 193 -4.83 22.60 -5.47
CA THR A 193 -6.29 22.51 -5.57
C THR A 193 -6.67 21.23 -6.29
N GLY A 194 -7.64 20.48 -5.75
CA GLY A 194 -8.12 19.25 -6.38
C GLY A 194 -7.07 18.15 -6.45
N THR A 195 -6.18 18.08 -5.46
CA THR A 195 -5.08 17.10 -5.44
C THR A 195 -5.64 15.69 -5.31
N GLN A 196 -5.30 14.83 -6.27
CA GLN A 196 -5.58 13.41 -6.18
C GLN A 196 -4.43 12.72 -5.44
N LEU A 197 -4.75 11.97 -4.39
CA LEU A 197 -3.74 11.29 -3.59
C LEU A 197 -3.46 9.88 -4.10
N SER A 198 -2.18 9.56 -4.19
CA SER A 198 -1.65 8.29 -4.63
C SER A 198 -1.19 7.42 -3.45
N THR A 199 -0.78 8.05 -2.34
CA THR A 199 -0.21 7.36 -1.17
C THR A 199 -0.30 8.21 0.11
N LEU A 200 -0.29 7.57 1.28
CA LEU A 200 -0.25 8.25 2.57
C LEU A 200 0.59 7.47 3.60
N ALA A 201 1.17 8.20 4.55
CA ALA A 201 1.80 7.63 5.74
C ALA A 201 1.46 8.47 6.97
N VAL A 202 1.18 7.82 8.11
CA VAL A 202 0.86 8.51 9.37
C VAL A 202 1.61 7.89 10.54
N LYS A 203 2.56 8.61 11.14
CA LYS A 203 3.36 8.06 12.23
C LYS A 203 3.96 9.17 13.08
N ASP A 204 4.11 8.91 14.38
CA ASP A 204 4.75 9.82 15.32
C ASP A 204 4.17 11.25 15.28
N GLY A 205 2.84 11.36 15.11
CA GLY A 205 2.13 12.65 15.04
C GLY A 205 2.23 13.38 13.69
N LEU A 206 2.91 12.80 12.70
CA LEU A 206 3.02 13.34 11.35
C LEU A 206 2.13 12.56 10.37
N LEU A 207 1.35 13.28 9.57
CA LEU A 207 0.71 12.78 8.37
C LEU A 207 1.44 13.36 7.15
N VAL A 208 1.80 12.49 6.21
CA VAL A 208 2.31 12.88 4.89
C VAL A 208 1.44 12.24 3.82
N ALA A 209 0.94 13.05 2.89
CA ALA A 209 0.15 12.63 1.75
C ALA A 209 0.90 12.95 0.45
N GLY A 210 0.95 11.98 -0.46
CA GLY A 210 1.57 12.10 -1.77
C GLY A 210 0.53 12.11 -2.89
N GLY A 211 0.73 12.96 -3.90
CA GLY A 211 -0.15 13.09 -5.05
C GLY A 211 0.40 12.51 -6.35
N PHE A 212 -0.47 12.46 -7.37
CA PHE A 212 -0.12 11.97 -8.71
C PHE A 212 0.78 12.90 -9.52
N GLN A 213 0.86 14.19 -9.16
CA GLN A 213 1.68 15.20 -9.86
C GLN A 213 2.84 15.68 -8.98
N GLY A 214 3.43 14.75 -8.21
CA GLY A 214 4.58 15.00 -7.34
C GLY A 214 4.26 15.84 -6.10
N GLU A 215 2.99 16.07 -5.78
CA GLU A 215 2.63 16.82 -4.60
C GLU A 215 2.99 16.05 -3.32
N LEU A 216 3.54 16.77 -2.34
CA LEU A 216 3.73 16.31 -0.98
C LEU A 216 3.07 17.30 -0.04
N ILE A 217 2.16 16.80 0.80
CA ILE A 217 1.44 17.60 1.80
C ILE A 217 1.70 16.98 3.18
N CYS A 218 2.25 17.77 4.10
CA CYS A 218 2.58 17.37 5.46
C CYS A 218 1.71 18.10 6.48
N LYS A 219 1.15 17.34 7.42
CA LYS A 219 0.38 17.84 8.54
C LYS A 219 0.90 17.26 9.84
N LEU A 220 1.33 18.13 10.75
CA LEU A 220 1.50 17.78 12.15
C LEU A 220 0.10 17.71 12.79
N LEU A 221 -0.25 16.55 13.35
CA LEU A 221 -1.60 16.24 13.80
C LEU A 221 -2.01 17.03 15.05
N ASP A 222 -1.05 17.51 15.83
CA ASP A 222 -1.23 18.37 17.01
C ASP A 222 -1.39 19.86 16.66
N ARG A 223 -1.22 20.23 15.38
CA ARG A 223 -1.31 21.62 14.90
C ARG A 223 -2.49 21.83 13.96
N PRO A 224 -3.06 23.05 13.92
CA PRO A 224 -4.08 23.39 12.93
C PRO A 224 -3.49 23.51 11.52
N GLY A 225 -4.29 23.19 10.50
CA GLY A 225 -3.91 23.35 9.10
C GLY A 225 -2.83 22.39 8.59
N VAL A 226 -2.31 22.71 7.41
CA VAL A 226 -1.15 22.05 6.79
C VAL A 226 0.12 22.74 7.27
N SER A 227 1.12 21.94 7.64
CA SER A 227 2.42 22.46 8.11
C SER A 227 3.36 22.74 6.96
N PHE A 228 3.37 21.90 5.93
CA PHE A 228 4.26 22.06 4.78
C PHE A 228 3.63 21.43 3.54
N CYS A 229 3.83 22.03 2.38
CA CYS A 229 3.56 21.35 1.13
C CYS A 229 4.53 21.78 0.04
N THR A 230 4.91 20.86 -0.83
CA THR A 230 5.84 21.10 -1.92
C THR A 230 5.55 20.16 -3.08
N ARG A 231 6.23 20.37 -4.21
CA ARG A 231 6.21 19.47 -5.35
C ARG A 231 7.62 18.90 -5.55
N THR A 232 7.74 17.57 -5.54
CA THR A 232 9.04 16.87 -5.62
C THR A 232 9.68 16.99 -7.00
N THR A 233 8.86 17.02 -8.04
CA THR A 233 9.26 17.12 -9.45
C THR A 233 8.11 17.70 -10.27
N PHE A 234 8.44 18.32 -11.40
CA PHE A 234 7.48 18.84 -12.37
C PHE A 234 7.41 17.97 -13.64
N ASP A 235 8.03 16.79 -13.62
CA ASP A 235 7.94 15.83 -14.72
C ASP A 235 6.49 15.40 -14.95
N ASP A 236 6.15 15.07 -16.19
CA ASP A 236 4.78 14.62 -16.52
C ASP A 236 4.42 13.33 -15.77
N ASN A 237 5.41 12.48 -15.49
CA ASN A 237 5.27 11.26 -14.71
C ASN A 237 5.79 11.43 -13.27
N ALA A 238 5.16 12.33 -12.50
CA ALA A 238 5.62 12.74 -11.17
C ALA A 238 5.04 11.94 -9.98
N ILE A 239 4.32 10.84 -10.22
CA ILE A 239 3.54 10.14 -9.20
C ILE A 239 4.37 9.87 -7.94
N THR A 240 3.81 10.21 -6.78
CA THR A 240 4.38 9.83 -5.49
C THR A 240 3.92 8.42 -5.13
N ASN A 241 4.79 7.43 -5.28
CA ASN A 241 4.43 6.03 -5.19
C ASN A 241 4.37 5.53 -3.73
N ALA A 242 5.38 5.87 -2.92
CA ALA A 242 5.47 5.41 -1.54
C ALA A 242 6.08 6.46 -0.63
N ILE A 243 5.64 6.46 0.64
CA ILE A 243 6.18 7.28 1.70
C ILE A 243 6.46 6.38 2.90
N ASP A 244 7.65 6.48 3.47
CA ASP A 244 8.02 5.82 4.72
C ASP A 244 8.47 6.84 5.75
N ILE A 245 7.84 6.82 6.94
CA ILE A 245 8.15 7.72 8.06
C ILE A 245 8.99 6.95 9.09
N TYR A 246 10.13 7.50 9.47
CA TYR A 246 11.03 6.87 10.41
C TYR A 246 11.77 7.88 11.29
N ASN A 247 12.20 7.40 12.45
CA ASN A 247 13.08 8.17 13.33
C ASN A 247 14.53 7.95 12.91
N ALA A 248 15.23 9.06 12.70
CA ALA A 248 16.69 9.08 12.58
C ALA A 248 17.34 8.62 13.90
N LEU A 249 18.61 8.23 13.85
CA LEU A 249 19.35 7.84 15.06
C LEU A 249 19.47 8.97 16.10
N SER A 250 19.31 10.23 15.67
CA SER A 250 19.25 11.40 16.56
C SER A 250 17.89 11.58 17.26
N GLY A 251 16.86 10.82 16.87
CA GLY A 251 15.48 10.98 17.34
C GLY A 251 14.62 11.92 16.49
N ASN A 252 15.19 12.61 15.50
CA ASN A 252 14.41 13.45 14.58
C ASN A 252 13.55 12.59 13.67
N ILE A 253 12.30 13.02 13.45
CA ILE A 253 11.41 12.38 12.49
C ILE A 253 11.87 12.78 11.08
N ARG A 254 11.96 11.78 10.21
CA ARG A 254 12.23 11.95 8.78
C ARG A 254 11.22 11.15 7.98
N PHE A 255 11.09 11.52 6.71
CA PHE A 255 10.33 10.70 5.77
C PHE A 255 11.07 10.57 4.44
N MET A 256 10.95 9.38 3.85
CA MET A 256 11.50 9.04 2.55
C MET A 256 10.35 8.91 1.56
N VAL A 257 10.58 9.41 0.35
CA VAL A 257 9.59 9.49 -0.72
C VAL A 257 10.15 8.83 -1.97
N SER A 258 9.39 7.86 -2.50
CA SER A 258 9.65 7.21 -3.79
C SER A 258 8.75 7.82 -4.85
N ASN A 259 9.33 8.26 -5.96
CA ASN A 259 8.60 8.91 -7.05
C ASN A 259 8.83 8.17 -8.39
N ASN A 260 7.89 8.35 -9.31
CA ASN A 260 7.97 7.78 -10.66
C ASN A 260 9.04 8.44 -11.54
N ASP A 261 9.55 9.61 -11.15
CA ASP A 261 10.67 10.31 -11.80
C ASP A 261 12.05 9.68 -11.57
N CYS A 262 12.05 8.38 -11.24
CA CYS A 262 13.23 7.60 -10.91
C CYS A 262 14.00 8.07 -9.68
N CYS A 263 13.41 8.93 -8.83
CA CYS A 263 14.12 9.52 -7.71
C CYS A 263 13.54 9.11 -6.34
N VAL A 264 14.44 9.07 -5.35
CA VAL A 264 14.13 8.94 -3.93
C VAL A 264 14.59 10.20 -3.22
N ARG A 265 13.72 10.77 -2.39
CA ARG A 265 13.98 11.99 -1.62
C ARG A 265 13.78 11.74 -0.13
N GLU A 266 14.64 12.32 0.69
CA GLU A 266 14.52 12.28 2.15
C GLU A 266 14.34 13.69 2.68
N PHE A 267 13.39 13.86 3.62
CA PHE A 267 13.11 15.13 4.25
C PHE A 267 13.23 15.02 5.77
N ASP A 268 13.76 16.07 6.40
CA ASP A 268 13.67 16.29 7.84
C ASP A 268 12.38 17.02 8.20
N VAL A 269 11.75 16.64 9.31
CA VAL A 269 10.47 17.22 9.75
C VAL A 269 10.64 18.45 10.66
N GLU A 270 11.82 18.66 11.24
CA GLU A 270 12.09 19.85 12.06
C GLU A 270 12.03 21.14 11.22
N ARG A 271 12.53 21.07 9.97
CA ARG A 271 12.59 22.22 9.05
C ARG A 271 11.92 21.99 7.70
N PHE A 272 11.37 20.80 7.46
CA PHE A 272 10.84 20.37 6.15
C PHE A 272 11.84 20.55 4.99
N GLN A 273 13.13 20.33 5.28
CA GLN A 273 14.19 20.45 4.29
C GLN A 273 14.50 19.09 3.67
N GLN A 274 14.65 19.08 2.34
CA GLN A 274 15.19 17.93 1.63
C GLN A 274 16.66 17.74 2.03
N LEU A 275 16.95 16.59 2.62
CA LEU A 275 18.30 16.19 3.04
C LEU A 275 19.03 15.47 1.92
N ASN A 276 18.35 14.49 1.31
CA ASN A 276 18.93 13.59 0.32
C ASN A 276 18.04 13.51 -0.93
N HIS A 277 18.69 13.29 -2.07
CA HIS A 277 18.06 13.11 -3.37
C HIS A 277 18.91 12.14 -4.19
N PHE A 278 18.36 10.96 -4.46
CA PHE A 278 19.05 9.88 -5.16
C PHE A 278 18.26 9.54 -6.43
N ARG A 279 18.98 9.38 -7.56
CA ARG A 279 18.39 8.99 -8.84
C ARG A 279 18.76 7.56 -9.18
N PHE A 280 17.80 6.82 -9.71
CA PHE A 280 17.87 5.43 -10.11
C PHE A 280 17.61 5.29 -11.62
N PRO A 281 17.93 4.14 -12.23
CA PRO A 281 17.76 3.95 -13.67
C PRO A 281 16.30 3.75 -14.11
N TRP A 282 15.37 3.60 -13.16
CA TRP A 282 13.96 3.29 -13.40
C TRP A 282 13.06 3.96 -12.35
N SER A 283 11.75 4.06 -12.65
CA SER A 283 10.73 4.62 -11.77
C SER A 283 10.71 3.90 -10.42
N VAL A 284 10.79 4.62 -9.31
CA VAL A 284 10.87 3.99 -7.99
C VAL A 284 9.48 3.80 -7.41
N ASN A 285 9.04 2.55 -7.30
CA ASN A 285 7.71 2.21 -6.80
C ASN A 285 7.67 2.14 -5.27
N HIS A 286 8.74 1.67 -4.62
CA HIS A 286 8.78 1.57 -3.16
C HIS A 286 10.19 1.60 -2.61
N THR A 287 10.33 2.16 -1.41
CA THR A 287 11.55 2.10 -0.60
C THR A 287 11.24 1.63 0.81
N SER A 288 12.20 0.94 1.44
CA SER A 288 12.15 0.68 2.88
C SER A 288 13.55 0.73 3.47
N ILE A 289 13.65 1.37 4.65
CA ILE A 289 14.93 1.58 5.34
C ILE A 289 15.18 0.50 6.39
N SER A 290 16.45 0.07 6.51
CA SER A 290 16.85 -0.88 7.53
C SER A 290 16.65 -0.32 8.95
N PRO A 291 16.44 -1.17 9.97
CA PRO A 291 16.27 -0.73 11.36
C PRO A 291 17.43 0.12 11.89
N ASP A 292 18.66 -0.16 11.44
CA ASP A 292 19.87 0.59 11.81
C ASP A 292 20.11 1.86 10.97
N ARG A 293 19.22 2.16 10.02
CA ARG A 293 19.22 3.35 9.15
C ARG A 293 20.41 3.46 8.21
N LYS A 294 21.09 2.35 7.92
CA LYS A 294 22.28 2.34 7.05
C LYS A 294 21.97 1.92 5.62
N LEU A 295 20.94 1.12 5.43
CA LEU A 295 20.61 0.50 4.15
C LEU A 295 19.20 0.88 3.74
N VAL A 296 19.00 1.05 2.44
CA VAL A 296 17.67 1.21 1.84
C VAL A 296 17.50 0.14 0.77
N THR A 297 16.36 -0.55 0.84
CA THR A 297 15.89 -1.41 -0.25
C THR A 297 15.08 -0.55 -1.19
N VAL A 298 15.49 -0.47 -2.45
CA VAL A 298 14.85 0.31 -3.51
C VAL A 298 14.30 -0.66 -4.53
N VAL A 299 13.02 -0.51 -4.88
CA VAL A 299 12.34 -1.37 -5.88
C VAL A 299 11.44 -0.53 -6.79
N GLY A 300 11.26 -0.98 -8.03
CA GLY A 300 10.57 -0.18 -9.04
C GLY A 300 10.31 -0.92 -10.35
N ASP A 301 10.34 -0.17 -11.44
CA ASP A 301 10.06 -0.61 -12.81
C ASP A 301 11.22 -1.40 -13.43
N ASP A 302 11.71 -2.38 -12.69
CA ASP A 302 12.76 -3.31 -13.09
C ASP A 302 12.59 -4.65 -12.37
N CYS A 303 13.07 -5.71 -13.00
CA CYS A 303 13.08 -7.07 -12.43
C CYS A 303 14.03 -7.17 -11.23
N GLU A 304 15.05 -6.32 -11.17
CA GLU A 304 16.04 -6.27 -10.13
C GLU A 304 15.75 -5.15 -9.13
N GLY A 305 15.78 -5.50 -7.84
CA GLY A 305 15.82 -4.49 -6.78
C GLY A 305 17.25 -4.06 -6.48
N LEU A 306 17.40 -2.96 -5.75
CA LEU A 306 18.70 -2.48 -5.27
C LEU A 306 18.73 -2.42 -3.76
N LEU A 307 19.89 -2.75 -3.20
CA LEU A 307 20.27 -2.42 -1.83
C LEU A 307 21.32 -1.32 -1.89
N VAL A 308 21.05 -0.19 -1.25
CA VAL A 308 21.91 1.00 -1.32
C VAL A 308 22.25 1.54 0.07
N ASP A 309 23.34 2.31 0.14
CA ASP A 309 23.70 3.08 1.33
C ASP A 309 22.70 4.22 1.55
N ALA A 310 22.13 4.33 2.75
CA ALA A 310 21.09 5.31 3.06
C ALA A 310 21.60 6.77 3.04
N GLY A 311 22.89 7.00 3.29
CA GLY A 311 23.47 8.32 3.41
C GLY A 311 23.92 8.93 2.09
N ASN A 312 24.16 8.11 1.06
CA ASN A 312 24.65 8.60 -0.23
C ASN A 312 24.02 7.93 -1.47
N GLY A 313 23.11 6.98 -1.29
CA GLY A 313 22.39 6.32 -2.37
C GLY A 313 23.24 5.38 -3.24
N LYS A 314 24.51 5.13 -2.90
CA LYS A 314 25.38 4.25 -3.70
C LYS A 314 24.93 2.80 -3.57
N GLY A 315 24.92 2.11 -4.72
CA GLY A 315 24.64 0.67 -4.81
C GLY A 315 25.62 -0.16 -3.99
N ILE A 316 25.07 -1.02 -3.13
CA ILE A 316 25.80 -2.04 -2.36
C ILE A 316 25.61 -3.40 -3.00
N SER A 317 24.39 -3.72 -3.42
CA SER A 317 24.08 -5.00 -4.06
C SER A 317 22.82 -4.91 -4.91
N THR A 318 22.69 -5.85 -5.83
CA THR A 318 21.54 -6.02 -6.71
C THR A 318 20.76 -7.26 -6.28
N LEU A 319 19.43 -7.16 -6.25
CA LEU A 319 18.52 -8.19 -5.77
C LEU A 319 17.95 -8.96 -6.97
N VAL A 320 18.69 -9.98 -7.39
CA VAL A 320 18.38 -10.72 -8.62
C VAL A 320 17.42 -11.88 -8.37
N GLY A 321 16.35 -11.93 -9.18
CA GLY A 321 15.60 -13.16 -9.40
C GLY A 321 14.09 -13.01 -9.49
N HIS A 322 13.51 -11.87 -9.09
CA HIS A 322 12.16 -11.53 -9.54
C HIS A 322 12.14 -11.46 -11.07
N LEU A 323 10.98 -11.72 -11.67
CA LEU A 323 10.83 -11.76 -13.13
C LEU A 323 9.96 -10.62 -13.66
N ASP A 324 9.55 -9.68 -12.82
CA ASP A 324 8.68 -8.57 -13.18
C ASP A 324 8.92 -7.39 -12.20
N TYR A 325 8.10 -6.35 -12.25
CA TYR A 325 8.31 -5.12 -11.47
C TYR A 325 7.90 -5.26 -10.01
N SER A 326 8.65 -4.60 -9.13
CA SER A 326 8.47 -4.70 -7.68
C SER A 326 7.76 -3.47 -7.12
N PHE A 327 6.81 -3.67 -6.20
CA PHE A 327 5.92 -2.60 -5.67
C PHE A 327 5.90 -2.50 -4.15
N ALA A 328 6.56 -3.42 -3.45
CA ALA A 328 6.59 -3.40 -2.00
C ALA A 328 7.94 -3.88 -1.49
N SER A 329 8.39 -3.29 -0.40
CA SER A 329 9.52 -3.80 0.37
C SER A 329 9.32 -3.53 1.87
N ALA A 330 9.86 -4.39 2.72
CA ALA A 330 9.85 -4.18 4.17
C ALA A 330 11.01 -4.92 4.84
N TRP A 331 11.61 -4.30 5.85
CA TRP A 331 12.64 -4.91 6.68
C TRP A 331 12.04 -5.65 7.87
N HIS A 332 12.61 -6.81 8.19
CA HIS A 332 12.39 -7.42 9.48
C HIS A 332 13.07 -6.56 10.58
N PRO A 333 12.45 -6.38 11.76
CA PRO A 333 12.95 -5.47 12.79
C PRO A 333 14.33 -5.84 13.37
N ASP A 334 14.79 -7.09 13.20
CA ASP A 334 16.16 -7.48 13.58
C ASP A 334 17.26 -6.99 12.60
N GLY A 335 16.87 -6.44 11.46
CA GLY A 335 17.77 -5.91 10.42
C GLY A 335 18.56 -6.96 9.64
N ARG A 336 18.27 -8.25 9.79
CA ARG A 336 19.01 -9.34 9.12
C ARG A 336 18.34 -9.79 7.83
N SER A 337 17.03 -9.65 7.74
CA SER A 337 16.26 -9.96 6.54
C SER A 337 15.33 -8.83 6.15
N PHE A 338 14.95 -8.84 4.89
CA PHE A 338 13.92 -7.98 4.32
C PHE A 338 13.18 -8.75 3.24
N ALA A 339 12.04 -8.21 2.81
CA ALA A 339 11.23 -8.83 1.78
C ALA A 339 10.89 -7.83 0.67
N THR A 340 10.67 -8.36 -0.53
CA THR A 340 10.25 -7.63 -1.73
C THR A 340 9.01 -8.29 -2.34
N GLY A 341 8.04 -7.49 -2.75
CA GLY A 341 6.78 -7.92 -3.33
C GLY A 341 6.65 -7.46 -4.77
N ASN A 342 6.18 -8.36 -5.64
CA ASN A 342 6.38 -8.23 -7.07
C ASN A 342 5.14 -8.57 -7.91
N GLN A 343 5.12 -8.05 -9.13
CA GLN A 343 4.10 -8.30 -10.14
C GLN A 343 4.06 -9.77 -10.61
N ASP A 344 5.18 -10.50 -10.48
CA ASP A 344 5.32 -11.95 -10.70
C ASP A 344 4.56 -12.82 -9.68
N LYS A 345 3.65 -12.22 -8.90
CA LYS A 345 2.81 -12.86 -7.86
C LYS A 345 3.60 -13.47 -6.71
N THR A 346 4.87 -13.11 -6.54
CA THR A 346 5.69 -13.61 -5.44
C THR A 346 6.17 -12.51 -4.50
N CYS A 347 6.41 -12.95 -3.26
CA CYS A 347 7.18 -12.22 -2.27
C CYS A 347 8.49 -12.97 -2.06
N ARG A 348 9.63 -12.29 -2.20
CA ARG A 348 10.95 -12.85 -1.89
C ARG A 348 11.43 -12.33 -0.55
N VAL A 349 11.99 -13.24 0.26
CA VAL A 349 12.67 -12.90 1.52
C VAL A 349 14.17 -13.04 1.31
N TRP A 350 14.93 -12.04 1.73
CA TRP A 350 16.37 -11.93 1.52
C TRP A 350 17.11 -11.96 2.86
N ASP A 351 18.30 -12.55 2.88
CA ASP A 351 19.25 -12.41 3.99
C ASP A 351 20.31 -11.39 3.60
N VAL A 352 20.46 -10.30 4.35
CA VAL A 352 21.45 -9.27 4.02
C VAL A 352 22.89 -9.80 4.03
N ARG A 353 23.14 -10.93 4.71
CA ARG A 353 24.45 -11.60 4.77
C ARG A 353 24.72 -12.49 3.57
N ASN A 354 23.69 -12.84 2.79
CA ASN A 354 23.82 -13.64 1.57
C ASN A 354 22.73 -13.27 0.56
N LEU A 355 23.03 -12.27 -0.29
CA LEU A 355 22.11 -11.78 -1.32
C LEU A 355 22.21 -12.53 -2.66
N SER A 356 23.09 -13.53 -2.76
CA SER A 356 23.21 -14.36 -3.98
C SER A 356 21.97 -15.24 -4.23
N SER A 357 21.13 -15.42 -3.22
CA SER A 357 19.87 -16.15 -3.31
C SER A 357 18.87 -15.67 -2.25
N SER A 358 17.58 -15.83 -2.53
CA SER A 358 16.52 -15.55 -1.55
C SER A 358 16.37 -16.69 -0.54
N LEU A 359 16.09 -16.36 0.73
CA LEU A 359 15.76 -17.30 1.80
C LEU A 359 14.44 -18.04 1.54
N ALA A 360 13.49 -17.36 0.92
CA ALA A 360 12.19 -17.91 0.55
C ALA A 360 11.60 -17.16 -0.64
N VAL A 361 10.85 -17.89 -1.47
CA VAL A 361 9.96 -17.36 -2.51
C VAL A 361 8.55 -17.79 -2.12
N LEU A 362 7.70 -16.82 -1.78
CA LEU A 362 6.36 -17.05 -1.24
C LEU A 362 5.31 -16.65 -2.27
N LYS A 363 4.32 -17.51 -2.48
CA LYS A 363 3.32 -17.39 -3.54
C LYS A 363 2.06 -16.63 -3.07
N GLY A 364 1.62 -15.65 -3.86
CA GLY A 364 0.26 -15.07 -3.81
C GLY A 364 -0.76 -15.95 -4.54
N ASN A 365 -2.03 -15.80 -4.21
CA ASN A 365 -3.12 -16.63 -4.75
C ASN A 365 -3.73 -16.06 -6.05
N LEU A 366 -3.68 -14.75 -6.24
CA LEU A 366 -4.43 -14.00 -7.24
C LEU A 366 -3.49 -13.20 -8.17
N GLY A 367 -2.68 -12.31 -7.59
CA GLY A 367 -1.91 -11.33 -8.35
C GLY A 367 -0.68 -10.78 -7.62
N ALA A 368 -0.24 -9.61 -8.07
CA ALA A 368 0.95 -8.92 -7.59
C ALA A 368 0.96 -8.68 -6.08
N ILE A 369 2.14 -8.75 -5.46
CA ILE A 369 2.29 -8.43 -4.04
C ILE A 369 2.52 -6.92 -3.88
N ARG A 370 1.52 -6.21 -3.37
CA ARG A 370 1.48 -4.73 -3.37
C ARG A 370 1.79 -4.05 -2.05
N SER A 371 1.77 -4.80 -0.94
CA SER A 371 2.16 -4.29 0.36
C SER A 371 2.79 -5.39 1.18
N ILE A 372 3.86 -5.05 1.90
CA ILE A 372 4.53 -5.96 2.85
C ILE A 372 4.74 -5.19 4.15
N ARG A 373 4.51 -5.86 5.28
CA ARG A 373 4.81 -5.35 6.62
C ARG A 373 5.32 -6.48 7.50
N TYR A 374 6.25 -6.18 8.39
CA TYR A 374 6.59 -7.06 9.51
C TYR A 374 5.87 -6.57 10.76
N SER A 375 5.46 -7.49 11.63
CA SER A 375 5.12 -7.13 13.01
C SER A 375 6.33 -6.51 13.70
N THR A 376 6.10 -5.59 14.62
CA THR A 376 7.17 -4.88 15.35
C THR A 376 8.04 -5.83 16.17
N ASP A 377 7.46 -6.92 16.67
CA ASP A 377 8.20 -8.01 17.33
C ASP A 377 8.92 -8.97 16.35
N GLY A 378 8.72 -8.79 15.04
CA GLY A 378 9.31 -9.60 13.97
C GLY A 378 8.70 -10.99 13.82
N ARG A 379 7.72 -11.40 14.64
CA ARG A 379 7.18 -12.76 14.62
C ARG A 379 6.42 -13.09 13.34
N PHE A 380 5.78 -12.09 12.72
CA PHE A 380 4.94 -12.28 11.56
C PHE A 380 5.31 -11.35 10.42
N MET A 381 5.22 -11.87 9.20
CA MET A 381 5.30 -11.08 7.98
C MET A 381 3.96 -11.12 7.27
N PHE A 382 3.45 -9.96 6.90
CA PHE A 382 2.21 -9.77 6.18
C PHE A 382 2.55 -9.37 4.76
N PHE A 383 1.82 -9.92 3.80
CA PHE A 383 1.73 -9.27 2.51
C PHE A 383 0.31 -9.29 1.97
N ALA A 384 -0.04 -8.22 1.25
CA ALA A 384 -1.34 -8.04 0.61
C ALA A 384 -1.21 -8.12 -0.91
N GLU A 385 -2.16 -8.80 -1.52
CA GLU A 385 -2.36 -8.83 -2.96
C GLU A 385 -3.11 -7.56 -3.42
N PRO A 386 -3.42 -7.37 -4.73
CA PRO A 386 -4.16 -6.18 -5.15
C PRO A 386 -5.59 -6.22 -4.63
N ALA A 387 -6.13 -7.43 -4.46
CA ALA A 387 -7.48 -7.72 -4.02
C ALA A 387 -7.53 -9.03 -3.21
N ASP A 388 -8.61 -9.16 -2.45
CA ASP A 388 -9.14 -10.39 -1.85
C ASP A 388 -8.31 -11.09 -0.76
N PHE A 389 -6.98 -11.03 -0.83
CA PHE A 389 -6.09 -11.84 0.00
C PHE A 389 -5.03 -11.03 0.74
N VAL A 390 -4.92 -11.33 2.04
CA VAL A 390 -3.77 -10.97 2.87
C VAL A 390 -3.20 -12.25 3.47
N HIS A 391 -1.88 -12.40 3.38
CA HIS A 391 -1.16 -13.58 3.87
C HIS A 391 -0.30 -13.22 5.06
N ILE A 392 -0.30 -14.08 6.08
CA ILE A 392 0.48 -13.89 7.31
C ILE A 392 1.39 -15.11 7.50
N TYR A 393 2.70 -14.88 7.48
CA TYR A 393 3.72 -15.91 7.62
C TYR A 393 4.39 -15.82 8.97
N ASP A 394 4.60 -16.99 9.60
CA ASP A 394 5.43 -17.10 10.80
C ASP A 394 6.92 -17.09 10.43
N THR A 395 7.62 -16.04 10.84
CA THR A 395 9.04 -15.83 10.53
C THR A 395 9.94 -16.84 11.26
N ALA A 396 9.58 -17.21 12.49
CA ALA A 396 10.31 -18.18 13.30
C ALA A 396 10.13 -19.62 12.77
N ALA A 397 9.02 -19.88 12.08
CA ALA A 397 8.84 -21.11 11.31
C ALA A 397 9.56 -21.08 9.95
N ASN A 398 10.47 -20.12 9.72
CA ASN A 398 11.15 -19.90 8.45
C ASN A 398 10.13 -19.76 7.29
N TYR A 399 9.05 -19.02 7.52
CA TYR A 399 7.99 -18.75 6.55
C TYR A 399 7.31 -20.03 6.01
N LYS A 400 7.38 -21.15 6.74
CA LYS A 400 6.78 -22.43 6.32
C LYS A 400 5.29 -22.55 6.65
N LYS A 401 4.78 -21.74 7.58
CA LYS A 401 3.38 -21.80 8.01
C LYS A 401 2.68 -20.47 7.75
N ARG A 402 1.55 -20.52 7.04
CA ARG A 402 0.80 -19.35 6.58
C ARG A 402 -0.65 -19.37 7.08
N GLN A 403 -1.10 -18.22 7.55
CA GLN A 403 -2.51 -17.87 7.62
C GLN A 403 -2.90 -17.09 6.37
N GLU A 404 -4.09 -17.35 5.85
CA GLU A 404 -4.69 -16.61 4.74
C GLU A 404 -5.95 -15.90 5.24
N LEU A 405 -6.05 -14.60 4.98
CA LEU A 405 -7.28 -13.82 5.14
C LEU A 405 -7.94 -13.76 3.76
N ASP A 406 -9.18 -14.24 3.67
CA ASP A 406 -9.95 -14.41 2.44
C ASP A 406 -11.23 -13.55 2.50
N PHE A 407 -11.29 -12.52 1.67
CA PHE A 407 -12.42 -11.60 1.49
C PHE A 407 -12.52 -11.17 0.01
N PHE A 408 -13.49 -10.34 -0.38
CA PHE A 408 -13.69 -9.90 -1.76
C PHE A 408 -13.59 -8.39 -1.90
N GLY A 409 -12.87 -7.92 -2.91
CA GLY A 409 -12.70 -6.51 -3.23
C GLY A 409 -11.23 -6.10 -3.31
N GLU A 410 -10.97 -4.98 -3.96
CA GLU A 410 -9.62 -4.41 -4.02
C GLU A 410 -9.18 -4.01 -2.61
N ILE A 411 -7.92 -4.21 -2.30
CA ILE A 411 -7.34 -3.77 -1.04
C ILE A 411 -6.91 -2.33 -1.25
N SER A 412 -7.27 -1.40 -0.36
CA SER A 412 -6.79 -0.01 -0.42
C SER A 412 -5.55 0.22 0.43
N GLY A 413 -5.42 -0.57 1.48
CA GLY A 413 -4.21 -0.71 2.25
C GLY A 413 -4.41 -1.69 3.40
N ALA A 414 -3.29 -2.17 3.92
CA ALA A 414 -3.24 -3.04 5.08
C ALA A 414 -2.22 -2.48 6.07
N SER A 415 -2.62 -2.31 7.33
CA SER A 415 -1.80 -1.68 8.35
C SER A 415 -1.95 -2.36 9.70
N LEU A 416 -0.81 -2.69 10.31
CA LEU A 416 -0.75 -3.14 11.69
C LEU A 416 -0.78 -1.93 12.61
N SER A 417 -1.45 -2.05 13.75
CA SER A 417 -1.23 -1.13 14.84
C SER A 417 0.21 -1.25 15.35
N PRO A 418 0.81 -0.16 15.87
CA PRO A 418 2.20 -0.19 16.35
C PRO A 418 2.49 -1.17 17.49
N ASP A 419 1.46 -1.68 18.17
CA ASP A 419 1.55 -2.72 19.21
C ASP A 419 1.33 -4.15 18.67
N ASP A 420 1.17 -4.32 17.35
CA ASP A 420 0.83 -5.57 16.66
C ASP A 420 -0.50 -6.22 17.11
N GLU A 421 -1.33 -5.55 17.91
CA GLU A 421 -2.56 -6.16 18.42
C GLU A 421 -3.72 -6.14 17.42
N SER A 422 -3.69 -5.19 16.47
CA SER A 422 -4.71 -5.04 15.45
C SER A 422 -4.10 -5.00 14.05
N LEU A 423 -4.77 -5.66 13.10
CA LEU A 423 -4.55 -5.50 11.67
C LEU A 423 -5.81 -4.90 11.06
N PHE A 424 -5.64 -3.81 10.32
CA PHE A 424 -6.71 -3.18 9.55
C PHE A 424 -6.48 -3.40 8.07
N VAL A 425 -7.53 -3.78 7.35
CA VAL A 425 -7.50 -3.96 5.89
C VAL A 425 -8.65 -3.16 5.30
N GLY A 426 -8.31 -2.13 4.52
CA GLY A 426 -9.29 -1.37 3.76
C GLY A 426 -9.69 -2.13 2.52
N VAL A 427 -10.99 -2.28 2.30
CA VAL A 427 -11.57 -2.91 1.13
C VAL A 427 -12.28 -1.83 0.33
N TRP A 428 -11.88 -1.69 -0.93
CA TRP A 428 -12.57 -0.89 -1.93
C TRP A 428 -13.41 -1.82 -2.81
N ASP A 429 -14.72 -1.62 -2.75
CA ASP A 429 -15.71 -2.30 -3.57
C ASP A 429 -16.94 -1.41 -3.72
N ARG A 430 -17.65 -1.49 -4.85
CA ARG A 430 -18.82 -0.64 -5.12
C ARG A 430 -19.93 -0.82 -4.10
N VAL A 431 -20.09 -2.03 -3.57
CA VAL A 431 -21.17 -2.40 -2.65
C VAL A 431 -20.59 -2.67 -1.27
N TYR A 432 -19.53 -3.46 -1.17
CA TYR A 432 -18.96 -4.00 0.06
C TYR A 432 -17.70 -3.27 0.54
N ALA A 433 -17.46 -2.03 0.08
CA ALA A 433 -16.42 -1.17 0.64
C ALA A 433 -16.53 -1.10 2.17
N SER A 434 -15.40 -1.26 2.83
CA SER A 434 -15.36 -1.43 4.28
C SER A 434 -13.95 -1.34 4.86
N LEU A 435 -13.87 -1.29 6.19
CA LEU A 435 -12.64 -1.51 6.93
C LEU A 435 -12.77 -2.79 7.77
N LEU A 436 -11.98 -3.80 7.43
CA LEU A 436 -11.88 -5.04 8.19
C LEU A 436 -10.86 -4.87 9.32
N GLN A 437 -11.23 -5.26 10.53
CA GLN A 437 -10.35 -5.30 11.69
C GLN A 437 -10.15 -6.74 12.14
N TYR A 438 -8.89 -7.11 12.33
CA TYR A 438 -8.47 -8.38 12.89
C TYR A 438 -7.68 -8.13 14.17
N LYS A 439 -7.79 -9.04 15.13
CA LYS A 439 -7.06 -8.99 16.39
C LYS A 439 -6.01 -10.09 16.44
N ARG A 440 -4.82 -9.78 16.94
CA ARG A 440 -3.80 -10.80 17.21
C ARG A 440 -4.28 -11.83 18.22
N ARG A 441 -4.06 -13.10 17.91
CA ARG A 441 -4.28 -14.22 18.81
C ARG A 441 -3.03 -14.44 19.65
N HIS A 442 -3.24 -14.60 20.94
CA HIS A 442 -2.21 -14.98 21.90
C HIS A 442 -2.48 -16.42 22.31
N ALA A 443 -1.54 -17.33 22.05
CA ALA A 443 -1.59 -18.69 22.58
C ALA A 443 -1.06 -18.65 24.02
N TYR A 444 -1.97 -18.60 25.00
CA TYR A 444 -1.58 -18.69 26.40
C TYR A 444 -1.46 -20.17 26.77
N ASN A 445 -0.26 -20.74 26.59
CA ASN A 445 0.07 -22.14 26.87
C ASN A 445 -0.30 -22.62 28.30
N TYR A 446 -0.71 -21.73 29.22
CA TYR A 446 -1.10 -22.05 30.60
C TYR A 446 -2.62 -22.06 30.84
N LEU A 447 -3.46 -21.64 29.87
CA LEU A 447 -4.93 -21.64 29.98
C LEU A 447 -5.61 -22.69 29.07
N ASP A 448 -4.86 -23.31 28.17
CA ASP A 448 -5.39 -24.23 27.15
C ASP A 448 -5.21 -25.73 27.52
N PHE A 449 -5.08 -26.07 28.81
CA PHE A 449 -5.00 -27.46 29.32
C PHE A 449 -6.24 -27.89 30.10
#